data_AF-A0A849W1Y2-F1
#
_entry.id   AF-A0A849W1Y2-F1
#
_cell.length_a   1.000
_cell.length_b   1.000
_cell.length_c   1.000
_cell.angle_alpha   90.00
_cell.angle_beta   90.00
_cell.angle_gamma   90.00
#
_symmetry.space_group_name_H-M   'P 1'
#
loop_
_entity.id
_entity.type
_entity.pdbx_description
1 polymer ?
#
loop_
_entity_poly.entity_id
_entity_poly.type
_entity_poly.pdbx_seq_one_letter_code
_entity_poly.pdbx_strand_id
1 'polypeptide(L)'
;MMIQEMLEDLGFEVPDVASTLSEGISLVETGSYEAAILDVSLQGENSFPIASLLAEKGIPFAFSSGFSLEDIAPEFADRPLLRKPYQFNELEGILAAF
;
A
#
# COMPACT_ATOMS: atom_id res chain seq x y z
N MET A 1 5.11 -15.38 5.14
CA MET A 1 5.83 -14.69 4.07
C MET A 1 5.53 -13.21 4.19
N MET A 2 6.55 -12.37 4.06
CA MET A 2 6.38 -10.93 3.98
C MET A 2 5.83 -10.55 2.61
N ILE A 3 5.10 -9.44 2.53
CA ILE A 3 4.48 -8.99 1.26
C ILE A 3 5.53 -8.71 0.18
N GLN A 4 6.71 -8.25 0.58
CA GLN A 4 7.87 -8.06 -0.31
C GLN A 4 8.26 -9.37 -1.01
N GLU A 5 8.40 -10.47 -0.27
CA GLU A 5 8.74 -11.78 -0.84
C GLU A 5 7.68 -12.22 -1.87
N MET A 6 6.40 -11.98 -1.58
CA MET A 6 5.31 -12.32 -2.49
C MET A 6 5.35 -11.48 -3.78
N LEU A 7 5.71 -10.20 -3.68
CA LEU A 7 5.88 -9.32 -4.84
C LEU A 7 7.07 -9.78 -5.71
N GLU A 8 8.19 -10.12 -5.08
CA GLU A 8 9.37 -10.64 -5.76
C GLU A 8 9.07 -11.98 -6.47
N ASP A 9 8.33 -12.90 -5.82
CA ASP A 9 7.86 -14.16 -6.44
C ASP A 9 6.93 -13.93 -7.64
N LEU A 10 6.15 -12.84 -7.64
CA LEU A 10 5.31 -12.41 -8.76
C LEU A 10 6.11 -11.69 -9.87
N GLY A 11 7.41 -11.46 -9.67
CA GLY A 11 8.28 -10.79 -10.64
C GLY A 11 8.27 -9.26 -10.56
N PHE A 12 7.70 -8.68 -9.49
CA PHE A 12 7.77 -7.25 -9.23
C PHE A 12 9.02 -6.88 -8.44
N GLU A 13 9.59 -5.71 -8.75
CA GLU A 13 10.69 -5.14 -7.97
C GLU A 13 10.13 -4.29 -6.82
N VAL A 14 10.69 -4.46 -5.62
CA VAL A 14 10.36 -3.64 -4.45
C VAL A 14 11.59 -2.80 -4.11
N PRO A 15 11.78 -1.63 -4.77
CA PRO A 15 13.01 -0.86 -4.62
C PRO A 15 13.15 -0.25 -3.22
N ASP A 16 12.04 0.09 -2.57
CA ASP A 16 12.02 0.75 -1.27
C ASP A 16 10.89 0.21 -0.37
N VAL A 17 11.13 0.22 0.95
CA VAL A 17 10.13 -0.13 1.97
C VAL A 17 10.20 0.90 3.09
N ALA A 18 9.05 1.50 3.41
CA ALA A 18 8.92 2.42 4.54
C ALA A 18 8.41 1.69 5.79
N SER A 19 9.04 1.93 6.94
CA SER A 19 8.53 1.41 8.23
C SER A 19 7.78 2.46 9.05
N THR A 20 7.89 3.73 8.67
CA THR A 20 7.28 4.87 9.36
C THR A 20 6.55 5.80 8.41
N LEU A 21 5.63 6.61 8.94
CA LEU A 21 4.89 7.59 8.15
C LEU A 21 5.84 8.58 7.46
N SER A 22 6.82 9.10 8.20
CA SER A 22 7.79 10.08 7.70
C SER A 22 8.65 9.54 6.56
N GLU A 23 9.14 8.29 6.68
CA GLU A 23 9.88 7.63 5.60
C GLU A 23 9.02 7.46 4.35
N GLY A 24 7.77 6.99 4.51
CA GLY A 24 6.86 6.78 3.39
C GLY A 24 6.54 8.07 2.65
N ILE A 25 6.33 9.17 3.37
CA ILE A 25 6.14 10.50 2.76
C ILE A 25 7.39 10.89 1.96
N SER A 26 8.58 10.80 2.56
CA SER A 26 9.82 11.19 1.91
C SER A 26 10.11 10.38 0.65
N LEU A 27 9.81 9.07 0.68
CA LEU A 27 9.92 8.19 -0.48
C LEU A 27 8.95 8.60 -1.58
N VAL A 28 7.67 8.84 -1.27
CA VAL A 28 6.69 9.27 -2.28
C VAL A 28 7.03 10.63 -2.88
N GLU A 29 7.60 11.54 -2.09
CA GLU A 29 8.02 12.86 -2.56
C GLU A 29 9.23 12.80 -3.50
N THR A 30 10.23 11.99 -3.17
CA THR A 30 11.53 11.95 -3.87
C THR A 30 11.65 10.86 -4.92
N GLY A 31 10.91 9.77 -4.74
CA GLY A 31 10.89 8.60 -5.59
C GLY A 31 9.89 8.71 -6.74
N SER A 32 9.93 7.69 -7.61
CA SER A 32 8.95 7.48 -8.68
C SER A 32 8.54 6.01 -8.63
N TYR A 33 7.28 5.77 -8.32
CA TYR A 33 6.73 4.43 -8.16
C TYR A 33 5.54 4.26 -9.10
N GLU A 34 5.43 3.09 -9.70
CA GLU A 34 4.30 2.72 -10.56
C GLU A 34 3.10 2.26 -9.75
N ALA A 35 3.35 1.68 -8.57
CA ALA A 35 2.32 1.31 -7.61
C ALA A 35 2.88 1.29 -6.19
N ALA A 36 2.00 1.31 -5.20
CA ALA A 36 2.38 1.17 -3.80
C ALA A 36 1.40 0.30 -3.00
N ILE A 37 1.91 -0.35 -1.95
CA ILE A 37 1.07 -1.03 -0.96
C ILE A 37 1.31 -0.37 0.40
N LEU A 38 0.23 0.11 1.01
CA LEU A 38 0.26 0.86 2.26
C LEU A 38 -0.35 0.07 3.40
N ASP A 39 0.42 -0.24 4.43
CA ASP A 39 -0.14 -0.72 5.69
C ASP A 39 -0.94 0.41 6.36
N VAL A 40 -2.21 0.20 6.68
CA VAL A 40 -3.03 1.24 7.33
C VAL A 40 -2.44 1.65 8.67
N SER A 41 -1.82 0.72 9.42
CA SER A 41 -1.28 0.98 10.75
C SER A 41 0.25 0.92 10.76
N LEU A 42 0.88 2.09 10.91
CA LEU A 42 2.33 2.28 11.02
C LEU A 42 2.70 2.61 12.47
N GLN A 43 2.87 1.58 13.31
CA GLN A 43 3.38 1.70 14.69
C GLN A 43 2.78 2.83 15.54
N GLY A 44 1.47 3.06 15.44
CA GLY A 44 0.76 4.11 16.19
C GLY A 44 0.32 5.31 15.35
N GLU A 45 0.71 5.36 14.08
CA GLU A 45 0.24 6.33 13.09
C GLU A 45 -0.53 5.64 11.96
N ASN A 46 -1.31 6.42 11.21
CA ASN A 46 -2.02 5.93 10.03
C ASN A 46 -1.31 6.38 8.76
N SER A 47 -1.23 5.51 7.75
CA SER A 47 -0.60 5.80 6.45
C SER A 47 -1.43 6.68 5.51
N PHE A 48 -2.59 7.18 5.95
CA PHE A 48 -3.48 8.01 5.13
C PHE A 48 -2.80 9.24 4.50
N PRO A 49 -1.90 9.96 5.18
CA PRO A 49 -1.20 11.06 4.52
C PRO A 49 -0.36 10.61 3.32
N ILE A 50 0.24 9.40 3.38
CA ILE A 50 0.95 8.81 2.24
C ILE A 50 -0.05 8.49 1.12
N ALA A 51 -1.21 7.92 1.45
CA ALA A 51 -2.26 7.62 0.48
C ALA A 51 -2.75 8.89 -0.25
N SER A 52 -2.94 9.99 0.47
CA SER A 52 -3.30 11.28 -0.13
C SER A 52 -2.22 11.78 -1.10
N LEU A 53 -0.95 11.68 -0.74
CA LEU A 53 0.17 12.08 -1.62
C LEU A 53 0.25 11.22 -2.88
N LEU A 54 0.09 9.90 -2.75
CA LEU A 54 0.05 8.98 -3.89
C LEU A 54 -1.13 9.32 -4.81
N ALA A 55 -2.30 9.59 -4.24
CA ALA A 55 -3.49 9.99 -5.00
C ALA A 55 -3.26 11.31 -5.74
N GLU A 56 -2.63 12.30 -5.11
CA GLU A 56 -2.29 13.60 -5.74
C GLU A 56 -1.31 13.42 -6.91
N LYS A 57 -0.35 12.49 -6.76
CA LYS A 57 0.61 12.12 -7.81
C LYS A 57 0.03 11.20 -8.89
N GLY A 58 -1.21 10.73 -8.72
CA GLY A 58 -1.85 9.79 -9.65
C GLY A 58 -1.24 8.38 -9.64
N ILE A 59 -0.52 8.02 -8.57
CA ILE A 59 0.07 6.70 -8.42
C ILE A 59 -1.01 5.75 -7.87
N PRO A 60 -1.29 4.60 -8.52
CA PRO A 60 -2.21 3.61 -7.98
C PRO A 60 -1.63 2.95 -6.73
N PHE A 61 -2.49 2.65 -5.76
CA PHE A 61 -2.07 2.01 -4.53
C PHE A 61 -3.17 1.15 -3.92
N ALA A 62 -2.76 0.17 -3.14
CA ALA A 62 -3.64 -0.65 -2.32
C ALA A 62 -3.31 -0.48 -0.85
N PHE A 63 -4.32 -0.61 -0.02
CA PHE A 63 -4.12 -0.71 1.42
C PHE A 63 -3.91 -2.14 1.84
N SER A 64 -3.21 -2.30 2.95
CA SER A 64 -3.03 -3.54 3.68
C SER A 64 -3.53 -3.30 5.09
N SER A 65 -4.53 -4.06 5.53
CA SER A 65 -5.07 -3.90 6.88
C SER A 65 -5.67 -5.20 7.41
N GLY A 66 -5.68 -5.34 8.73
CA GLY A 66 -6.50 -6.35 9.42
C GLY A 66 -7.96 -5.89 9.61
N PHE A 67 -8.25 -4.63 9.29
CA PHE A 67 -9.55 -3.99 9.45
C PHE A 67 -10.05 -3.45 8.10
N SER A 68 -11.36 -3.23 7.96
CA SER A 68 -11.93 -2.68 6.72
C SER A 68 -11.65 -1.17 6.60
N LEU A 69 -11.41 -0.67 5.38
CA LEU A 69 -11.18 0.77 5.14
C LEU A 69 -12.43 1.61 5.40
N GLU A 70 -13.61 1.06 5.12
CA GLU A 70 -14.90 1.73 5.36
C GLU A 70 -15.06 2.21 6.81
N ASP A 71 -14.47 1.50 7.76
CA ASP A 71 -14.51 1.82 9.19
C ASP A 71 -13.53 2.92 9.60
N ILE A 72 -12.54 3.25 8.76
CA ILE A 72 -11.37 4.05 9.17
C ILE A 72 -11.17 5.29 8.28
N ALA A 73 -11.45 5.19 6.97
CA ALA A 73 -11.34 6.31 6.03
C ALA A 73 -12.32 6.13 4.86
N PRO A 74 -13.53 6.72 4.94
CA PRO A 74 -14.56 6.55 3.92
C PRO A 74 -14.14 7.10 2.54
N GLU A 75 -13.24 8.08 2.49
CA GLU A 75 -12.67 8.61 1.24
C GLU A 75 -11.80 7.59 0.48
N PHE A 76 -11.35 6.54 1.17
CA PHE A 76 -10.55 5.46 0.59
C PHE A 76 -11.34 4.14 0.48
N ALA A 77 -12.66 4.15 0.73
CA ALA A 77 -13.48 2.94 0.70
C ALA A 77 -13.51 2.25 -0.69
N ASP A 78 -13.35 3.01 -1.77
CA ASP A 78 -13.28 2.49 -3.14
C ASP A 78 -11.88 1.96 -3.54
N ARG A 79 -10.88 2.05 -2.66
CA ARG A 79 -9.51 1.60 -2.96
C ARG A 79 -9.35 0.09 -2.67
N PRO A 80 -8.52 -0.62 -3.44
CA PRO A 80 -8.24 -2.02 -3.18
C PRO A 80 -7.63 -2.22 -1.79
N LEU A 81 -8.14 -3.21 -1.06
CA LEU A 81 -7.71 -3.57 0.29
C LEU A 81 -7.25 -5.02 0.33
N LEU A 82 -5.97 -5.23 0.61
CA LEU A 82 -5.40 -6.51 1.04
C LEU A 82 -5.74 -6.75 2.51
N ARG A 83 -6.54 -7.78 2.75
CA ARG A 83 -6.85 -8.23 4.11
C ARG A 83 -5.76 -9.13 4.63
N LYS A 84 -5.33 -8.88 5.87
CA LYS A 84 -4.43 -9.78 6.58
C LYS A 84 -5.21 -10.98 7.13
N PRO A 85 -4.72 -12.22 6.99
CA PRO A 85 -3.43 -12.62 6.40
C PRO A 85 -3.45 -12.62 4.86
N TYR A 86 -2.39 -12.06 4.26
CA TYR A 86 -2.28 -11.91 2.81
C TYR A 86 -2.45 -13.24 2.07
N GLN A 87 -3.26 -13.23 1.03
CA GLN A 87 -3.36 -14.32 0.08
C GLN A 87 -2.66 -13.94 -1.24
N PHE A 88 -1.93 -14.88 -1.83
CA PHE A 88 -1.17 -14.64 -3.06
C PHE A 88 -2.08 -14.26 -4.24
N ASN A 89 -3.27 -14.87 -4.31
CA ASN A 89 -4.28 -14.58 -5.34
C ASN A 89 -4.90 -13.18 -5.20
N GLU A 90 -5.11 -12.67 -3.97
CA GLU A 90 -5.60 -11.31 -3.74
C GLU A 90 -4.54 -10.29 -4.15
N LEU A 91 -3.27 -10.55 -3.81
CA LEU A 91 -2.17 -9.70 -4.21
C LEU A 91 -2.04 -9.64 -5.75
N GLU A 92 -2.02 -10.79 -6.42
CA GLU A 92 -1.96 -10.88 -7.88
C GLU A 92 -3.14 -10.14 -8.54
N GLY A 93 -4.36 -10.33 -8.04
CA GLY A 93 -5.55 -9.68 -8.58
C GLY A 93 -5.54 -8.16 -8.43
N ILE A 94 -5.00 -7.63 -7.34
CA ILE A 94 -4.86 -6.19 -7.13
C ILE A 94 -3.79 -5.61 -8.05
N LEU A 95 -2.64 -6.28 -8.17
CA LEU A 95 -1.54 -5.82 -9.02
C LEU A 95 -1.93 -5.85 -10.50
N ALA A 96 -2.76 -6.81 -10.92
CA ALA A 96 -3.30 -6.85 -12.28
C ALA A 96 -4.29 -5.71 -12.59
N ALA A 97 -4.76 -4.97 -11.57
CA ALA A 97 -5.68 -3.85 -11.72
C ALA A 97 -4.98 -2.48 -11.68
N PHE A 98 -3.68 -2.44 -11.39
CA PHE A 98 -2.83 -1.25 -11.50
C PHE A 98 -2.38 -1.05 -12.95
#